data_AF-A0AAN6G9S3-F1
#
_entry.id   AF-A0AAN6G9S3-F1
#
_cell.length_a   1.000
_cell.length_b   1.000
_cell.length_c   1.000
_cell.angle_alpha   90.00
_cell.angle_beta   90.00
_cell.angle_gamma   90.00
#
_symmetry.space_group_name_H-M   'P 1'
#
loop_
_entity.id
_entity.type
_entity.pdbx_description
1 polymer ?
#
loop_
_entity_poly.entity_id
_entity_poly.type
_entity_poly.pdbx_seq_one_letter_code
_entity_poly.pdbx_strand_id
1 'polypeptide(L)'
;MSQVQTDTAAAAGLLPIGAAYAGAPTDFLERNGIASQPNGFPSVFNPATRTAGGDRFIIPSDTSGKTLKKDPFGIYYEVHGKGPIKIVFLMGLANSCAGWLAQVEHFSHASNGNTDKYSTLVYDQRGYGCSEVPSGRYRTSDMAHDVLRILEGLRWTEQPRQVHLVGVSMGGMITLELAKIAPQLWGSITLISTTSGQGRGEKALAVSLPPLRGVSVITQVLGTAVLGIGSQKDRITSVIEMLFPPPWLSERHPDDPKGRTRREVLYETFEWRFRFSRRAPPQGTLSQIAAVVTHRVTNAELAKINTSVPAITIVTGDEDHLVNPGNSLHLAKQMPKARLVQMKQSGHALPLQRSDELNAVIEETIKLGLERSGAGQA
;
A
#
# COMPACT_ATOMS: atom_id res chain seq x y z
N MET A 1 33.61 -29.80 -28.05
CA MET A 1 33.15 -29.61 -26.66
C MET A 1 33.08 -28.12 -26.38
N SER A 2 31.85 -27.63 -26.30
CA SER A 2 31.34 -26.38 -25.69
C SER A 2 32.32 -25.22 -25.45
N GLN A 3 32.28 -24.22 -26.33
CA GLN A 3 32.58 -22.84 -25.97
C GLN A 3 31.34 -22.27 -25.26
N VAL A 4 31.46 -22.01 -23.96
CA VAL A 4 30.56 -21.12 -23.23
C VAL A 4 31.00 -19.71 -23.57
N GLN A 5 30.36 -19.12 -24.57
CA GLN A 5 30.54 -17.72 -24.92
C GLN A 5 29.58 -16.90 -24.05
N THR A 6 30.21 -16.12 -23.17
CA THR A 6 29.62 -15.10 -22.32
C THR A 6 28.94 -14.02 -23.17
N ASP A 7 27.62 -13.98 -23.20
CA ASP A 7 26.86 -12.82 -23.67
C ASP A 7 26.83 -11.75 -22.58
N THR A 8 27.97 -11.09 -22.40
CA THR A 8 28.06 -9.76 -21.81
C THR A 8 27.78 -8.73 -22.91
N ALA A 9 26.50 -8.39 -23.06
CA ALA A 9 26.06 -7.18 -23.75
C ALA A 9 24.82 -6.62 -23.03
N ALA A 10 25.01 -6.26 -21.75
CA ALA A 10 24.08 -5.38 -21.06
C ALA A 10 24.18 -3.99 -21.68
N ALA A 11 23.40 -3.75 -22.74
CA ALA A 11 23.13 -2.40 -23.20
C ALA A 11 22.56 -1.60 -22.02
N ALA A 12 23.19 -0.48 -21.69
CA ALA A 12 22.79 0.44 -20.63
C ALA A 12 21.37 0.98 -20.89
N GLY A 13 20.35 0.26 -20.41
CA GLY A 13 18.94 0.53 -20.65
C GLY A 13 18.19 0.82 -19.36
N LEU A 14 17.39 1.87 -19.32
CA LEU A 14 16.54 2.22 -18.18
C LEU A 14 15.68 1.02 -17.74
N LEU A 15 15.41 0.92 -16.43
CA LEU A 15 14.47 -0.08 -15.88
C LEU A 15 13.07 0.06 -16.50
N PRO A 16 12.22 -0.98 -16.45
CA PRO A 16 10.85 -0.86 -16.95
C PRO A 16 10.12 0.33 -16.31
N ILE A 17 9.26 0.99 -17.08
CA ILE A 17 8.54 2.19 -16.62
C ILE A 17 7.76 1.85 -15.33
N GLY A 18 7.93 2.67 -14.29
CA GLY A 18 7.30 2.47 -12.99
C GLY A 18 7.84 1.27 -12.19
N ALA A 19 8.91 0.61 -12.61
CA ALA A 19 9.53 -0.47 -11.84
C ALA A 19 10.27 0.07 -10.60
N ALA A 20 11.00 1.17 -10.78
CA ALA A 20 11.72 1.93 -9.76
C ALA A 20 11.60 3.42 -10.07
N TYR A 21 12.17 4.26 -9.20
CA TYR A 21 12.12 5.71 -9.37
C TYR A 21 12.66 6.15 -10.75
N ALA A 22 12.10 7.24 -11.27
CA ALA A 22 12.48 7.85 -12.53
C ALA A 22 13.96 8.20 -12.55
N GLY A 23 14.66 7.75 -13.59
CA GLY A 23 16.11 7.93 -13.74
C GLY A 23 16.97 6.89 -13.04
N ALA A 24 16.39 5.85 -12.42
CA ALA A 24 17.16 4.74 -11.88
C ALA A 24 17.96 4.00 -12.99
N PRO A 25 19.30 3.88 -12.86
CA PRO A 25 20.10 3.16 -13.85
C PRO A 25 19.89 1.64 -13.76
N THR A 26 20.25 0.88 -14.80
CA THR A 26 20.10 -0.58 -14.80
C THR A 26 20.94 -1.26 -13.71
N ASP A 27 22.13 -0.72 -13.44
CA ASP A 27 23.06 -1.19 -12.40
C ASP A 27 22.66 -0.73 -10.98
N PHE A 28 21.56 0.03 -10.85
CA PHE A 28 20.96 0.39 -9.57
C PHE A 28 20.77 -0.84 -8.68
N LEU A 29 20.41 -1.97 -9.29
CA LEU A 29 20.22 -3.26 -8.63
C LEU A 29 21.52 -3.94 -8.21
N GLU A 30 22.64 -3.74 -8.89
CA GLU A 30 23.92 -4.31 -8.43
C GLU A 30 24.46 -3.51 -7.24
N ARG A 31 24.19 -2.19 -7.24
CA ARG A 31 24.58 -1.29 -6.15
C ARG A 31 23.64 -1.33 -4.94
N ASN A 32 22.34 -1.60 -5.15
CA ASN A 32 21.30 -1.62 -4.11
C ASN A 32 20.60 -2.99 -3.93
N GLY A 33 21.08 -4.02 -4.61
CA GLY A 33 20.52 -5.36 -4.57
C GLY A 33 21.37 -6.39 -3.82
N ILE A 34 20.76 -7.57 -3.76
CA ILE A 34 20.99 -8.70 -2.85
C ILE A 34 22.42 -9.29 -2.90
N ALA A 35 23.21 -8.99 -3.93
CA ALA A 35 24.51 -9.63 -4.15
C ALA A 35 25.67 -9.03 -3.33
N SER A 36 25.58 -7.78 -2.85
CA SER A 36 26.68 -7.11 -2.15
C SER A 36 26.52 -7.04 -0.62
N GLN A 37 25.34 -7.37 -0.10
CA GLN A 37 25.02 -7.30 1.33
C GLN A 37 24.25 -8.58 1.76
N PRO A 38 24.88 -9.52 2.49
CA PRO A 38 24.22 -10.75 2.97
C PRO A 38 22.90 -10.51 3.73
N ASN A 39 22.71 -9.28 4.25
CA ASN A 39 21.56 -8.85 5.05
C ASN A 39 20.78 -7.66 4.45
N GLY A 40 21.04 -7.25 3.21
CA GLY A 40 20.39 -6.08 2.59
C GLY A 40 18.94 -6.34 2.15
N PHE A 41 18.06 -5.35 2.33
CA PHE A 41 16.69 -5.37 1.80
C PHE A 41 16.58 -4.53 0.52
N PRO A 42 16.05 -5.10 -0.58
CA PRO A 42 15.90 -4.39 -1.85
C PRO A 42 14.88 -3.24 -1.75
N SER A 43 15.20 -2.07 -2.34
CA SER A 43 14.30 -0.91 -2.43
C SER A 43 14.11 -0.45 -3.88
N VAL A 44 12.89 -0.04 -4.23
CA VAL A 44 12.54 0.57 -5.54
C VAL A 44 12.55 2.09 -5.52
N PHE A 45 12.71 2.70 -4.34
CA PHE A 45 12.61 4.14 -4.16
C PHE A 45 13.96 4.82 -4.39
N ASN A 46 13.94 6.15 -4.58
CA ASN A 46 15.16 6.91 -4.76
C ASN A 46 15.99 6.89 -3.45
N PRO A 47 17.21 6.32 -3.42
CA PRO A 47 18.02 6.25 -2.21
C PRO A 47 18.45 7.64 -1.72
N ALA A 48 18.55 8.64 -2.62
CA ALA A 48 18.94 10.00 -2.25
C ALA A 48 17.88 10.71 -1.40
N THR A 49 16.64 10.24 -1.41
CA THR A 49 15.56 10.82 -0.60
C THR A 49 15.39 10.09 0.73
N ARG A 50 16.03 8.92 0.92
CA ARG A 50 15.88 8.12 2.14
C ARG A 50 16.63 8.75 3.32
N THR A 51 15.91 8.99 4.40
CA THR A 51 16.43 9.64 5.62
C THR A 51 16.51 8.69 6.83
N ALA A 52 15.77 7.58 6.81
CA ALA A 52 15.87 6.51 7.81
C ALA A 52 15.37 5.17 7.24
N GLY A 53 15.64 4.07 7.95
CA GLY A 53 15.24 2.71 7.57
C GLY A 53 16.11 2.10 6.48
N GLY A 54 15.52 1.24 5.66
CA GLY A 54 16.24 0.32 4.77
C GLY A 54 16.60 -1.01 5.46
N ASP A 55 16.12 -1.20 6.69
CA ASP A 55 16.26 -2.37 7.54
C ASP A 55 14.90 -2.73 8.18
N ARG A 56 14.93 -3.63 9.17
CA ARG A 56 13.74 -4.02 9.93
C ARG A 56 13.69 -3.31 11.27
N PHE A 57 12.61 -2.60 11.52
CA PHE A 57 12.22 -2.16 12.84
C PHE A 57 11.75 -3.36 13.67
N ILE A 58 12.33 -3.59 14.85
CA ILE A 58 11.94 -4.70 15.72
C ILE A 58 10.71 -4.32 16.54
N ILE A 59 9.59 -5.00 16.28
CA ILE A 59 8.40 -4.93 17.11
C ILE A 59 8.66 -5.75 18.37
N PRO A 60 8.66 -5.14 19.57
CA PRO A 60 8.92 -5.86 20.80
C PRO A 60 7.75 -6.80 21.14
N SER A 61 8.04 -7.83 21.93
CA SER A 61 6.99 -8.66 22.51
C SER A 61 6.02 -7.82 23.34
N ASP A 62 4.72 -8.09 23.22
CA ASP A 62 3.75 -7.52 24.15
C ASP A 62 3.90 -8.16 25.53
N THR A 63 4.46 -7.41 26.47
CA THR A 63 4.62 -7.82 27.87
C THR A 63 3.45 -7.38 28.75
N SER A 64 2.47 -6.65 28.21
CA SER A 64 1.34 -6.09 28.97
C SER A 64 0.29 -7.12 29.40
N GLY A 65 0.37 -8.35 28.91
CA GLY A 65 -0.57 -9.44 29.21
C GLY A 65 -1.95 -9.30 28.55
N LYS A 66 -2.17 -8.24 27.75
CA LYS A 66 -3.44 -7.98 27.05
C LYS A 66 -3.58 -8.74 25.73
N THR A 67 -2.46 -9.16 25.14
CA THR A 67 -2.43 -10.03 23.97
C THR A 67 -1.59 -11.28 24.24
N LEU A 68 -1.73 -12.30 23.39
CA LEU A 68 -0.84 -13.47 23.43
C LEU A 68 0.61 -12.99 23.27
N LYS A 69 1.52 -13.43 24.16
CA LYS A 69 2.95 -13.17 24.00
C LYS A 69 3.37 -13.62 22.61
N LYS A 70 3.81 -12.67 21.78
CA LYS A 70 4.43 -12.92 20.48
C LYS A 70 5.92 -12.66 20.63
N ASP A 71 6.75 -13.53 20.05
CA ASP A 71 8.19 -13.26 19.95
C ASP A 71 8.42 -11.94 19.20
N PRO A 72 9.51 -11.21 19.50
CA PRO A 72 9.85 -10.02 18.74
C PRO A 72 10.01 -10.37 17.26
N PHE A 73 9.58 -9.49 16.37
CA PHE A 73 9.70 -9.70 14.93
C PHE A 73 9.98 -8.38 14.21
N GLY A 74 10.66 -8.46 13.07
CA GLY A 74 11.07 -7.32 12.28
C GLY A 74 10.07 -6.91 11.20
N ILE A 75 9.77 -5.60 11.12
CA ILE A 75 9.03 -4.97 10.02
C ILE A 75 9.98 -4.11 9.18
N TYR A 76 10.09 -4.41 7.90
CA TYR A 76 10.83 -3.59 6.96
C TYR A 76 10.15 -2.24 6.74
N TYR A 77 10.93 -1.16 6.80
CA TYR A 77 10.43 0.20 6.57
C TYR A 77 11.49 1.11 5.93
N GLU A 78 11.02 2.17 5.27
CA GLU A 78 11.85 3.28 4.79
C GLU A 78 11.15 4.61 5.06
N VAL A 79 11.93 5.63 5.41
CA VAL A 79 11.47 7.02 5.49
C VAL A 79 12.15 7.80 4.39
N HIS A 80 11.37 8.51 3.59
CA HIS A 80 11.85 9.41 2.56
C HIS A 80 11.44 10.86 2.84
N GLY A 81 12.28 11.82 2.47
CA GLY A 81 12.06 13.24 2.77
C GLY A 81 12.40 13.61 4.22
N LYS A 82 12.53 14.91 4.49
CA LYS A 82 12.90 15.49 5.78
C LYS A 82 11.97 16.59 6.25
N GLY A 83 10.85 16.79 5.57
CA GLY A 83 9.90 17.85 5.89
C GLY A 83 9.05 17.58 7.14
N PRO A 84 8.41 18.62 7.69
CA PRO A 84 7.68 18.53 8.95
C PRO A 84 6.34 17.78 8.82
N ILE A 85 5.73 17.71 7.64
CA ILE A 85 4.45 17.04 7.41
C ILE A 85 4.69 15.54 7.20
N LYS A 86 4.16 14.71 8.09
CA LYS A 86 4.43 13.26 8.10
C LYS A 86 3.32 12.50 7.39
N ILE A 87 3.66 11.69 6.39
CA ILE A 87 2.70 10.85 5.65
C ILE A 87 3.05 9.39 5.88
N VAL A 88 2.07 8.55 6.20
CA VAL A 88 2.24 7.10 6.31
C VAL A 88 1.42 6.43 5.23
N PHE A 89 2.08 5.63 4.39
CA PHE A 89 1.46 4.89 3.31
C PHE A 89 1.26 3.43 3.71
N LEU A 90 0.00 2.98 3.76
CA LEU A 90 -0.40 1.64 4.19
C LEU A 90 -0.86 0.82 2.98
N MET A 91 -0.06 -0.18 2.59
CA MET A 91 -0.35 -1.02 1.43
C MET A 91 -1.45 -2.06 1.70
N GLY A 92 -2.09 -2.50 0.60
CA GLY A 92 -3.09 -3.56 0.57
C GLY A 92 -2.56 -4.97 0.81
N LEU A 93 -3.49 -5.93 0.80
CA LEU A 93 -3.23 -7.36 1.00
C LEU A 93 -2.19 -7.88 0.01
N ALA A 94 -1.26 -8.69 0.52
CA ALA A 94 -0.31 -9.45 -0.29
C ALA A 94 0.45 -8.59 -1.33
N ASN A 95 0.84 -7.37 -0.92
CA ASN A 95 1.59 -6.45 -1.76
C ASN A 95 2.66 -5.70 -0.94
N SER A 96 3.73 -5.26 -1.61
CA SER A 96 4.85 -4.55 -1.01
C SER A 96 4.61 -3.05 -1.02
N CYS A 97 5.26 -2.34 -0.10
CA CYS A 97 5.34 -0.88 -0.11
C CYS A 97 5.73 -0.28 -1.46
N ALA A 98 6.45 -1.01 -2.32
CA ALA A 98 6.78 -0.63 -3.70
C ALA A 98 5.57 -0.17 -4.54
N GLY A 99 4.35 -0.59 -4.21
CA GLY A 99 3.14 -0.08 -4.87
C GLY A 99 2.88 1.43 -4.64
N TRP A 100 3.55 2.06 -3.67
CA TRP A 100 3.50 3.50 -3.41
C TRP A 100 4.58 4.31 -4.14
N LEU A 101 5.32 3.70 -5.08
CA LEU A 101 6.43 4.35 -5.78
C LEU A 101 6.07 5.74 -6.30
N ALA A 102 4.99 5.86 -7.08
CA ALA A 102 4.57 7.14 -7.66
C ALA A 102 4.25 8.20 -6.59
N GLN A 103 3.68 7.78 -5.46
CA GLN A 103 3.39 8.68 -4.34
C GLN A 103 4.68 9.11 -3.63
N VAL A 104 5.62 8.21 -3.36
CA VAL A 104 6.91 8.58 -2.74
C VAL A 104 7.71 9.51 -3.64
N GLU A 105 7.70 9.30 -4.96
CA GLU A 105 8.30 10.23 -5.92
C GLU A 105 7.64 11.61 -5.88
N HIS A 106 6.30 11.66 -5.83
CA HIS A 106 5.61 12.93 -5.71
C HIS A 106 5.92 13.65 -4.40
N PHE A 107 5.82 12.97 -3.26
CA PHE A 107 5.88 13.61 -1.94
C PHE A 107 7.30 13.78 -1.38
N SER A 108 8.31 13.08 -1.88
CA SER A 108 9.64 13.07 -1.24
C SER A 108 10.80 13.39 -2.19
N HIS A 109 10.56 13.59 -3.48
CA HIS A 109 11.63 13.86 -4.45
C HIS A 109 12.10 15.31 -4.44
N ALA A 110 13.40 15.53 -4.69
CA ALA A 110 13.99 16.86 -4.61
C ALA A 110 13.58 17.76 -5.79
N SER A 111 13.33 17.17 -6.96
CA SER A 111 13.03 17.90 -8.21
C SER A 111 11.73 18.70 -8.19
N ASN A 112 10.83 18.45 -7.23
CA ASN A 112 9.58 19.18 -7.06
C ASN A 112 9.53 19.97 -5.73
N GLY A 113 10.66 20.10 -5.03
CA GLY A 113 10.77 20.83 -3.76
C GLY A 113 10.10 20.16 -2.57
N ASN A 114 9.55 18.95 -2.71
CA ASN A 114 8.76 18.31 -1.65
C ASN A 114 9.61 17.63 -0.57
N THR A 115 10.89 17.33 -0.83
CA THR A 115 11.81 16.74 0.17
C THR A 115 11.87 17.53 1.49
N ASP A 116 11.73 18.86 1.43
CA ASP A 116 11.75 19.75 2.62
C ASP A 116 10.35 19.97 3.22
N LYS A 117 9.29 19.55 2.52
CA LYS A 117 7.89 19.75 2.91
C LYS A 117 7.30 18.53 3.59
N TYR A 118 7.59 17.33 3.07
CA TYR A 118 7.05 16.08 3.60
C TYR A 118 8.14 15.11 4.07
N SER A 119 7.76 14.22 4.98
CA SER A 119 8.44 12.94 5.21
C SER A 119 7.43 11.80 5.04
N THR A 120 7.74 10.83 4.20
CA THR A 120 6.87 9.69 3.90
C THR A 120 7.43 8.40 4.50
N LEU A 121 6.65 7.72 5.33
CA LEU A 121 6.91 6.37 5.81
C LEU A 121 6.22 5.35 4.89
N VAL A 122 7.02 4.43 4.37
CA VAL A 122 6.58 3.23 3.66
C VAL A 122 7.12 1.99 4.36
N TYR A 123 6.36 0.89 4.33
CA TYR A 123 6.75 -0.33 5.03
C TYR A 123 6.05 -1.56 4.44
N ASP A 124 6.69 -2.72 4.56
CA ASP A 124 6.04 -3.99 4.22
C ASP A 124 5.28 -4.51 5.44
N GLN A 125 4.02 -4.90 5.25
CA GLN A 125 3.20 -5.46 6.34
C GLN A 125 3.79 -6.76 6.89
N ARG A 126 3.51 -7.10 8.15
CA ARG A 126 3.82 -8.43 8.70
C ARG A 126 3.35 -9.55 7.76
N GLY A 127 4.19 -10.55 7.57
CA GLY A 127 3.89 -11.67 6.67
C GLY A 127 4.03 -11.36 5.18
N TYR A 128 4.66 -10.24 4.79
CA TYR A 128 4.88 -9.92 3.39
C TYR A 128 6.24 -9.26 3.11
N GLY A 129 6.73 -9.41 1.88
CA GLY A 129 7.88 -8.69 1.36
C GLY A 129 9.15 -8.91 2.19
N CYS A 130 9.77 -7.80 2.58
CA CYS A 130 10.98 -7.77 3.38
C CYS A 130 10.73 -7.91 4.89
N SER A 131 9.47 -7.88 5.35
CA SER A 131 9.09 -8.08 6.75
C SER A 131 9.06 -9.55 7.16
N GLU A 132 9.15 -9.81 8.46
CA GLU A 132 9.07 -11.15 9.00
C GLU A 132 7.63 -11.68 9.06
N VAL A 133 7.51 -13.01 9.19
CA VAL A 133 6.24 -13.73 9.21
C VAL A 133 6.03 -14.29 10.61
N PRO A 134 5.60 -13.46 11.59
CA PRO A 134 5.32 -13.95 12.93
C PRO A 134 4.23 -15.02 12.88
N SER A 135 4.31 -16.00 13.78
CA SER A 135 3.35 -17.09 13.85
C SER A 135 1.96 -16.62 14.32
N GLY A 136 0.95 -17.45 14.08
CA GLY A 136 -0.41 -17.21 14.54
C GLY A 136 -1.29 -16.38 13.59
N ARG A 137 -2.51 -16.10 14.06
CA ARG A 137 -3.55 -15.39 13.31
C ARG A 137 -3.31 -13.90 13.37
N TYR A 138 -3.42 -13.20 12.23
CA TYR A 138 -3.31 -11.75 12.20
C TYR A 138 -4.69 -11.10 12.30
N ARG A 139 -4.70 -9.87 12.84
CA ARG A 139 -5.84 -8.95 12.79
C ARG A 139 -5.35 -7.62 12.23
N THR A 140 -6.23 -6.87 11.58
CA THR A 140 -5.92 -5.49 11.15
C THR A 140 -5.58 -4.60 12.35
N SER A 141 -6.13 -4.89 13.53
CA SER A 141 -5.75 -4.23 14.78
C SER A 141 -4.30 -4.51 15.16
N ASP A 142 -3.80 -5.74 14.98
CA ASP A 142 -2.39 -6.06 15.26
C ASP A 142 -1.47 -5.27 14.34
N MET A 143 -1.82 -5.17 13.05
CA MET A 143 -1.08 -4.40 12.05
C MET A 143 -1.10 -2.90 12.35
N ALA A 144 -2.20 -2.37 12.90
CA ALA A 144 -2.26 -0.97 13.34
C ALA A 144 -1.30 -0.71 14.52
N HIS A 145 -1.19 -1.64 15.47
CA HIS A 145 -0.22 -1.51 16.55
C HIS A 145 1.22 -1.55 16.04
N ASP A 146 1.53 -2.34 15.01
CA ASP A 146 2.88 -2.33 14.41
C ASP A 146 3.27 -0.95 13.89
N VAL A 147 2.34 -0.32 13.17
CA VAL A 147 2.54 1.04 12.65
C VAL A 147 2.77 2.01 13.79
N LEU A 148 1.97 1.95 14.86
CA LEU A 148 2.21 2.81 16.03
C LEU A 148 3.59 2.60 16.64
N ARG A 149 4.08 1.36 16.76
CA ARG A 149 5.43 1.10 17.28
C ARG A 149 6.53 1.68 16.41
N ILE A 150 6.39 1.59 15.08
CA ILE A 150 7.33 2.21 14.14
C ILE A 150 7.29 3.74 14.32
N LEU A 151 6.09 4.33 14.39
CA LEU A 151 5.93 5.77 14.59
C LEU A 151 6.48 6.26 15.93
N GLU A 152 6.31 5.49 17.01
CA GLU A 152 6.92 5.74 18.32
C GLU A 152 8.45 5.75 18.23
N GLY A 153 9.02 4.73 17.58
CA GLY A 153 10.47 4.62 17.36
C GLY A 153 11.04 5.76 16.49
N LEU A 154 10.24 6.25 15.54
CA LEU A 154 10.56 7.42 14.71
C LEU A 154 10.27 8.76 15.41
N ARG A 155 9.70 8.73 16.61
CA ARG A 155 9.26 9.92 17.37
C ARG A 155 8.22 10.78 16.64
N TRP A 156 7.40 10.16 15.78
CA TRP A 156 6.30 10.81 15.05
C TRP A 156 4.99 10.84 15.85
N THR A 157 5.02 10.41 17.11
CA THR A 157 3.87 10.40 18.03
C THR A 157 3.94 11.48 19.10
N GLU A 158 5.00 12.30 19.12
CA GLU A 158 5.24 13.32 20.15
C GLU A 158 4.30 14.52 20.04
N GLN A 159 3.82 14.83 18.84
CA GLN A 159 2.90 15.94 18.60
C GLN A 159 1.55 15.43 18.07
N PRO A 160 0.43 15.98 18.56
CA PRO A 160 -0.87 15.64 18.02
C PRO A 160 -1.01 16.17 16.59
N ARG A 161 -1.84 15.50 15.78
CA ARG A 161 -2.23 15.94 14.43
C ARG A 161 -1.12 16.13 13.40
N GLN A 162 0.10 15.65 13.67
CA GLN A 162 1.24 15.82 12.77
C GLN A 162 1.28 14.75 11.66
N VAL A 163 0.60 13.62 11.85
CA VAL A 163 0.69 12.46 10.95
C VAL A 163 -0.56 12.32 10.10
N HIS A 164 -0.36 12.07 8.81
CA HIS A 164 -1.40 11.90 7.81
C HIS A 164 -1.36 10.46 7.27
N LEU A 165 -2.48 9.74 7.37
CA LEU A 165 -2.55 8.33 6.96
C LEU A 165 -3.14 8.22 5.56
N VAL A 166 -2.54 7.37 4.72
CA VAL A 166 -3.03 7.07 3.37
C VAL A 166 -3.02 5.55 3.20
N GLY A 167 -4.20 4.94 3.20
CA GLY A 167 -4.35 3.48 3.17
C GLY A 167 -5.20 3.00 2.01
N VAL A 168 -4.68 2.02 1.25
CA VAL A 168 -5.42 1.35 0.16
C VAL A 168 -5.83 -0.06 0.56
N SER A 169 -7.09 -0.44 0.27
CA SER A 169 -7.57 -1.80 0.50
C SER A 169 -7.43 -2.23 1.97
N MET A 170 -6.70 -3.32 2.27
CA MET A 170 -6.33 -3.71 3.64
C MET A 170 -5.63 -2.57 4.41
N GLY A 171 -4.83 -1.74 3.76
CA GLY A 171 -4.22 -0.55 4.38
C GLY A 171 -5.26 0.47 4.85
N GLY A 172 -6.39 0.58 4.16
CA GLY A 172 -7.52 1.40 4.61
C GLY A 172 -8.20 0.82 5.86
N MET A 173 -8.30 -0.51 5.96
CA MET A 173 -8.81 -1.18 7.17
C MET A 173 -7.89 -0.93 8.38
N ILE A 174 -6.57 -1.00 8.16
CA ILE A 174 -5.56 -0.68 9.19
C ILE A 174 -5.64 0.80 9.57
N THR A 175 -5.87 1.70 8.60
CA THR A 175 -6.08 3.14 8.84
C THR A 175 -7.28 3.39 9.75
N LEU A 176 -8.39 2.67 9.56
CA LEU A 176 -9.55 2.76 10.45
C LEU A 176 -9.23 2.28 11.87
N GLU A 177 -8.46 1.20 12.03
CA GLU A 177 -8.01 0.74 13.35
C GLU A 177 -7.09 1.76 14.03
N LEU A 178 -6.15 2.36 13.30
CA LEU A 178 -5.30 3.45 13.81
C LEU A 178 -6.14 4.64 14.27
N ALA A 179 -7.14 5.03 13.49
CA ALA A 179 -8.06 6.12 13.83
C ALA A 179 -8.91 5.84 15.07
N LYS A 180 -9.17 4.57 15.39
CA LYS A 180 -9.87 4.17 16.64
C LYS A 180 -8.98 4.28 17.87
N ILE A 181 -7.73 3.82 17.77
CA ILE A 181 -6.87 3.63 18.95
C ILE A 181 -6.04 4.87 19.30
N ALA A 182 -5.74 5.73 18.33
CA ALA A 182 -4.95 6.95 18.56
C ALA A 182 -5.46 8.15 17.75
N PRO A 183 -6.77 8.47 17.80
CA PRO A 183 -7.37 9.51 16.96
C PRO A 183 -6.66 10.85 17.04
N GLN A 184 -6.07 11.21 18.19
CA GLN A 184 -5.36 12.46 18.44
C GLN A 184 -4.10 12.67 17.59
N LEU A 185 -3.48 11.60 17.07
CA LEU A 185 -2.25 11.70 16.29
C LEU A 185 -2.49 12.12 14.84
N TRP A 186 -3.70 11.87 14.32
CA TRP A 186 -3.96 11.97 12.89
C TRP A 186 -4.46 13.37 12.52
N GLY A 187 -3.72 14.09 11.69
CA GLY A 187 -4.16 15.35 11.09
C GLY A 187 -5.18 15.10 9.98
N SER A 188 -4.97 14.06 9.18
CA SER A 188 -5.94 13.58 8.21
C SER A 188 -5.82 12.09 7.93
N ILE A 189 -6.88 11.49 7.37
CA ILE A 189 -6.84 10.13 6.82
C ILE A 189 -7.42 10.10 5.40
N THR A 190 -6.80 9.33 4.52
CA THR A 190 -7.27 9.03 3.16
C THR A 190 -7.50 7.53 3.03
N LEU A 191 -8.76 7.15 2.78
CA LEU A 191 -9.24 5.76 2.71
C LEU A 191 -9.51 5.40 1.24
N ILE A 192 -8.69 4.53 0.65
CA ILE A 192 -8.73 4.23 -0.78
C ILE A 192 -9.22 2.80 -1.00
N SER A 193 -10.28 2.62 -1.79
CA SER A 193 -10.82 1.30 -2.17
C SER A 193 -10.88 0.30 -1.00
N THR A 194 -11.55 0.69 0.09
CA THR A 194 -11.56 -0.08 1.35
C THR A 194 -12.97 -0.26 1.91
N THR A 195 -13.10 -0.98 3.02
CA THR A 195 -14.36 -1.27 3.70
C THR A 195 -14.20 -1.25 5.21
N SER A 196 -15.28 -0.99 5.94
CA SER A 196 -15.36 -1.14 7.39
C SER A 196 -15.50 -2.61 7.82
N GLY A 197 -15.49 -3.57 6.90
CA GLY A 197 -15.57 -4.99 7.21
C GLY A 197 -17.00 -5.49 7.44
N GLN A 198 -17.17 -6.57 8.19
CA GLN A 198 -18.48 -7.25 8.26
C GLN A 198 -19.57 -6.40 8.94
N GLY A 199 -20.38 -5.76 8.08
CA GLY A 199 -21.57 -4.98 8.40
C GLY A 199 -22.67 -5.16 7.35
N ARG A 200 -23.15 -6.39 7.16
CA ARG A 200 -24.46 -6.69 6.54
C ARG A 200 -25.10 -7.87 7.29
N GLY A 201 -26.16 -7.61 8.06
CA GLY A 201 -27.01 -8.66 8.63
C GLY A 201 -27.48 -9.64 7.57
N GLU A 202 -27.62 -10.92 7.95
CA GLU A 202 -28.16 -12.11 7.24
C GLU A 202 -27.65 -12.42 5.81
N LYS A 203 -27.08 -11.46 5.08
CA LYS A 203 -26.56 -11.60 3.70
C LYS A 203 -25.03 -11.73 3.64
N ALA A 204 -24.34 -11.80 4.77
CA ALA A 204 -22.88 -11.97 4.82
C ALA A 204 -22.42 -13.26 4.11
N LEU A 205 -23.22 -14.34 4.14
CA LEU A 205 -22.91 -15.58 3.42
C LEU A 205 -23.12 -15.46 1.90
N ALA A 206 -24.10 -14.68 1.46
CA ALA A 206 -24.43 -14.49 0.03
C ALA A 206 -23.48 -13.55 -0.71
N VAL A 207 -22.76 -12.68 0.02
CA VAL A 207 -21.67 -11.84 -0.53
C VAL A 207 -20.32 -12.57 -0.49
N SER A 208 -20.23 -13.67 0.26
CA SER A 208 -19.05 -14.54 0.31
C SER A 208 -19.02 -15.60 -0.81
N LEU A 209 -20.16 -15.81 -1.49
CA LEU A 209 -20.24 -16.61 -2.70
C LEU A 209 -20.36 -15.68 -3.91
N PRO A 210 -19.47 -15.82 -4.91
CA PRO A 210 -19.53 -14.97 -6.07
C PRO A 210 -20.87 -15.14 -6.83
N PRO A 211 -21.43 -14.06 -7.42
CA PRO A 211 -22.43 -14.24 -8.46
C PRO A 211 -21.84 -15.14 -9.54
N LEU A 212 -22.63 -16.07 -10.08
CA LEU A 212 -22.24 -17.10 -11.06
C LEU A 212 -21.63 -16.57 -12.39
N ARG A 213 -21.29 -15.28 -12.47
CA ARG A 213 -20.57 -14.62 -13.56
C ARG A 213 -19.18 -14.09 -13.20
N GLY A 214 -18.64 -14.34 -12.00
CA GLY A 214 -17.26 -14.01 -11.69
C GLY A 214 -16.71 -14.95 -10.64
N VAL A 215 -15.78 -15.84 -10.99
CA VAL A 215 -14.98 -16.59 -10.01
C VAL A 215 -14.52 -15.62 -8.91
N SER A 216 -14.78 -15.92 -7.64
CA SER A 216 -14.47 -14.99 -6.55
C SER A 216 -13.00 -14.62 -6.62
N VAL A 217 -12.72 -13.33 -6.70
CA VAL A 217 -11.38 -12.77 -6.87
C VAL A 217 -10.40 -13.28 -5.79
N ILE A 218 -10.90 -13.54 -4.58
CA ILE A 218 -10.17 -14.21 -3.49
C ILE A 218 -9.75 -15.65 -3.86
N THR A 219 -10.59 -16.40 -4.58
CA THR A 219 -10.27 -17.75 -5.09
C THR A 219 -9.21 -17.69 -6.19
N GLN A 220 -9.19 -16.64 -7.01
CA GLN A 220 -8.15 -16.45 -8.02
C GLN A 220 -6.84 -16.04 -7.35
N VAL A 221 -6.84 -15.08 -6.42
CA VAL A 221 -5.65 -14.75 -5.60
C VAL A 221 -5.15 -15.98 -4.83
N LEU A 222 -6.04 -16.78 -4.21
CA LEU A 222 -5.69 -18.04 -3.53
C LEU A 222 -5.12 -19.09 -4.51
N GLY A 223 -5.80 -19.38 -5.61
CA GLY A 223 -5.37 -20.40 -6.57
C GLY A 223 -4.04 -20.05 -7.24
N THR A 224 -3.82 -18.78 -7.52
CA THR A 224 -2.68 -18.30 -8.29
C THR A 224 -1.45 -18.02 -7.41
N ALA A 225 -1.66 -17.38 -6.24
CA ALA A 225 -0.58 -17.03 -5.31
C ALA A 225 -0.27 -18.13 -4.28
N VAL A 226 -1.26 -18.93 -3.86
CA VAL A 226 -1.07 -20.00 -2.84
C VAL A 226 -0.87 -21.37 -3.47
N LEU A 227 -1.62 -21.73 -4.52
CA LEU A 227 -1.56 -23.06 -5.13
C LEU A 227 -0.66 -23.15 -6.38
N GLY A 228 -0.17 -22.02 -6.89
CA GLY A 228 0.76 -22.00 -8.02
C GLY A 228 0.16 -22.46 -9.35
N ILE A 229 -1.16 -22.35 -9.51
CA ILE A 229 -1.88 -22.78 -10.71
C ILE A 229 -1.66 -21.76 -11.85
N GLY A 230 -1.25 -22.24 -13.03
CA GLY A 230 -1.01 -21.44 -14.24
C GLY A 230 0.45 -20.98 -14.45
N SER A 231 0.79 -20.57 -15.68
CA SER A 231 2.14 -20.05 -15.98
C SER A 231 2.35 -18.69 -15.30
N GLN A 232 3.60 -18.28 -15.01
CA GLN A 232 3.88 -16.96 -14.42
C GLN A 232 3.20 -15.81 -15.18
N LYS A 233 3.18 -15.92 -16.51
CA LYS A 233 2.52 -14.97 -17.40
C LYS A 233 1.01 -14.88 -17.12
N ASP A 234 0.32 -16.02 -17.02
CA ASP A 234 -1.12 -16.05 -16.74
C ASP A 234 -1.46 -15.42 -15.38
N ARG A 235 -0.57 -15.60 -14.40
CA ARG A 235 -0.73 -15.03 -13.06
C ARG A 235 -0.63 -13.51 -13.07
N ILE A 236 0.40 -12.97 -13.74
CA ILE A 236 0.61 -11.53 -13.87
C ILE A 236 -0.56 -10.89 -14.62
N THR A 237 -0.96 -11.47 -15.75
CA THR A 237 -2.10 -11.00 -16.53
C THR A 237 -3.37 -10.97 -15.70
N SER A 238 -3.65 -12.05 -14.95
CA SER A 238 -4.83 -12.12 -14.07
C SER A 238 -4.83 -11.02 -13.01
N VAL A 239 -3.67 -10.71 -12.41
CA VAL A 239 -3.55 -9.63 -11.42
C VAL A 239 -3.80 -8.27 -12.08
N ILE A 240 -3.25 -8.02 -13.28
CA ILE A 240 -3.44 -6.76 -14.00
C ILE A 240 -4.92 -6.56 -14.35
N GLU A 241 -5.59 -7.57 -14.90
CA GLU A 241 -7.01 -7.49 -15.30
C GLU A 241 -7.96 -7.39 -14.10
N MET A 242 -7.53 -7.87 -12.94
CA MET A 242 -8.26 -7.69 -11.68
C MET A 242 -8.14 -6.27 -11.12
N LEU A 243 -6.97 -5.64 -11.29
CA LEU A 243 -6.66 -4.34 -10.66
C LEU A 243 -7.10 -3.15 -11.50
N PHE A 244 -7.17 -3.30 -12.83
CA PHE A 244 -7.38 -2.19 -13.76
C PHE A 244 -8.50 -2.47 -14.78
N PRO A 245 -9.30 -1.45 -15.16
CA PRO A 245 -10.32 -1.59 -16.19
C PRO A 245 -9.77 -1.99 -17.56
N PRO A 246 -10.40 -2.93 -18.29
CA PRO A 246 -9.97 -3.33 -19.64
C PRO A 246 -9.88 -2.19 -20.67
N PRO A 247 -10.78 -1.18 -20.69
CA PRO A 247 -10.65 -0.03 -21.59
C PRO A 247 -9.34 0.73 -21.34
N TRP A 248 -9.05 1.07 -20.08
CA TRP A 248 -7.84 1.78 -19.69
C TRP A 248 -6.58 0.97 -20.01
N LEU A 249 -6.59 -0.35 -19.76
CA LEU A 249 -5.47 -1.24 -20.09
C LEU A 249 -5.13 -1.28 -21.58
N SER A 250 -6.11 -0.99 -22.46
CA SER A 250 -5.96 -1.05 -23.90
C SER A 250 -5.46 0.27 -24.51
N GLU A 251 -5.44 1.35 -23.71
CA GLU A 251 -4.88 2.64 -24.13
C GLU A 251 -3.34 2.60 -24.21
N ARG A 252 -2.77 3.43 -25.08
CA ARG A 252 -1.32 3.62 -25.24
C ARG A 252 -0.72 4.32 -24.01
N HIS A 253 0.33 3.75 -23.43
CA HIS A 253 1.00 4.37 -22.29
C HIS A 253 1.64 5.70 -22.73
N PRO A 254 1.36 6.83 -22.05
CA PRO A 254 1.73 8.16 -22.52
C PRO A 254 3.24 8.35 -22.59
N ASP A 255 3.96 7.77 -21.63
CA ASP A 255 5.42 7.90 -21.52
C ASP A 255 6.19 6.75 -22.17
N ASP A 256 5.52 5.83 -22.86
CA ASP A 256 6.22 4.70 -23.50
C ASP A 256 6.63 5.05 -24.94
N PRO A 257 7.94 5.21 -25.23
CA PRO A 257 8.40 5.64 -26.55
C PRO A 257 8.16 4.61 -27.64
N LYS A 258 7.90 3.34 -27.27
CA LYS A 258 7.57 2.26 -28.20
C LYS A 258 6.08 2.24 -28.54
N GLY A 259 5.28 3.14 -27.95
CA GLY A 259 3.84 3.20 -28.17
C GLY A 259 3.14 1.92 -27.72
N ARG A 260 3.59 1.24 -26.67
CA ARG A 260 2.92 0.05 -26.14
C ARG A 260 1.65 0.42 -25.38
N THR A 261 0.75 -0.55 -25.24
CA THR A 261 -0.42 -0.42 -24.38
C THR A 261 -0.01 -0.40 -22.90
N ARG A 262 -0.87 0.16 -22.04
CA ARG A 262 -0.67 0.10 -20.59
C ARG A 262 -0.56 -1.33 -20.08
N ARG A 263 -1.33 -2.27 -20.65
CA ARG A 263 -1.24 -3.70 -20.33
C ARG A 263 0.17 -4.26 -20.53
N GLU A 264 0.80 -3.95 -21.66
CA GLU A 264 2.14 -4.44 -21.98
C GLU A 264 3.20 -3.82 -21.07
N VAL A 265 3.13 -2.51 -20.82
CA VAL A 265 4.04 -1.83 -19.90
C VAL A 265 3.89 -2.38 -18.48
N LEU A 266 2.65 -2.49 -17.98
CA LEU A 266 2.37 -3.04 -16.65
C LEU A 266 2.80 -4.49 -16.52
N TYR A 267 2.70 -5.30 -17.57
CA TYR A 267 3.20 -6.67 -17.54
C TYR A 267 4.69 -6.69 -17.19
N GLU A 268 5.51 -5.91 -17.90
CA GLU A 268 6.95 -5.82 -17.62
C GLU A 268 7.24 -5.25 -16.22
N THR A 269 6.49 -4.22 -15.81
CA THR A 269 6.62 -3.63 -14.47
C THR A 269 6.32 -4.65 -13.37
N PHE A 270 5.21 -5.40 -13.48
CA PHE A 270 4.80 -6.41 -12.50
C PHE A 270 5.71 -7.63 -12.53
N GLU A 271 6.13 -8.08 -13.72
CA GLU A 271 7.10 -9.17 -13.87
C GLU A 271 8.41 -8.83 -13.16
N TRP A 272 8.92 -7.61 -13.39
CA TRP A 272 10.10 -7.12 -12.72
C TRP A 272 9.89 -7.03 -11.20
N ARG A 273 8.80 -6.41 -10.74
CA ARG A 273 8.50 -6.26 -9.30
C ARG A 273 8.37 -7.61 -8.61
N PHE A 274 7.73 -8.61 -9.22
CA PHE A 274 7.61 -9.95 -8.63
C PHE A 274 8.91 -10.74 -8.61
N ARG A 275 9.88 -10.41 -9.46
CA ARG A 275 11.24 -10.95 -9.38
C ARG A 275 12.09 -10.22 -8.33
N PHE A 276 11.86 -8.92 -8.18
CA PHE A 276 12.61 -8.05 -7.27
C PHE A 276 12.16 -8.18 -5.82
N SER A 277 10.85 -8.17 -5.57
CA SER A 277 10.27 -8.29 -4.23
C SER A 277 10.43 -9.71 -3.68
N ARG A 278 10.81 -9.81 -2.41
CA ARG A 278 10.81 -11.09 -1.70
C ARG A 278 9.39 -11.63 -1.62
N ARG A 279 9.20 -12.87 -2.08
CA ARG A 279 7.88 -13.53 -2.02
C ARG A 279 7.53 -13.86 -0.58
N ALA A 280 6.32 -13.50 -0.19
CA ALA A 280 5.77 -13.90 1.10
C ALA A 280 5.58 -15.43 1.14
N PRO A 281 5.94 -16.11 2.25
CA PRO A 281 5.56 -17.50 2.43
C PRO A 281 4.03 -17.60 2.52
N PRO A 282 3.43 -18.73 2.07
CA PRO A 282 1.97 -18.90 2.05
C PRO A 282 1.27 -18.61 3.38
N GLN A 283 1.93 -18.94 4.50
CA GLN A 283 1.44 -18.66 5.85
C GLN A 283 1.18 -17.16 6.08
N GLY A 284 2.08 -16.29 5.65
CA GLY A 284 1.93 -14.83 5.81
C GLY A 284 0.71 -14.33 5.04
N THR A 285 0.57 -14.73 3.78
CA THR A 285 -0.58 -14.40 2.93
C THR A 285 -1.89 -14.91 3.53
N LEU A 286 -1.95 -16.16 3.99
CA LEU A 286 -3.15 -16.73 4.61
C LEU A 286 -3.54 -16.00 5.90
N SER A 287 -2.56 -15.62 6.73
CA SER A 287 -2.82 -14.83 7.92
C SER A 287 -3.32 -13.41 7.60
N GLN A 288 -2.80 -12.76 6.55
CA GLN A 288 -3.35 -11.48 6.08
C GLN A 288 -4.77 -11.61 5.54
N ILE A 289 -5.07 -12.67 4.77
CA ILE A 289 -6.44 -12.96 4.29
C ILE A 289 -7.39 -13.12 5.48
N ALA A 290 -7.00 -13.88 6.50
CA ALA A 290 -7.80 -14.03 7.72
C ALA A 290 -8.04 -12.68 8.41
N ALA A 291 -7.02 -11.81 8.46
CA ALA A 291 -7.14 -10.46 9.02
C ALA A 291 -8.18 -9.61 8.26
N VAL A 292 -8.15 -9.66 6.93
CA VAL A 292 -9.10 -8.94 6.05
C VAL A 292 -10.52 -9.47 6.23
N VAL A 293 -10.71 -10.79 6.18
CA VAL A 293 -12.04 -11.42 6.27
C VAL A 293 -12.70 -11.20 7.63
N THR A 294 -11.89 -11.12 8.69
CA THR A 294 -12.36 -10.89 10.06
C THR A 294 -12.36 -9.42 10.48
N HIS A 295 -11.94 -8.50 9.59
CA HIS A 295 -11.95 -7.08 9.88
C HIS A 295 -13.37 -6.57 10.18
N ARG A 296 -13.49 -5.69 11.17
CA ARG A 296 -14.75 -5.04 11.53
C ARG A 296 -14.53 -3.73 12.27
N VAL A 297 -15.13 -2.68 11.73
CA VAL A 297 -15.34 -1.38 12.34
C VAL A 297 -16.83 -1.08 12.24
N THR A 298 -17.49 -0.97 13.39
CA THR A 298 -18.93 -0.74 13.49
C THR A 298 -19.31 0.67 13.07
N ASN A 299 -20.57 0.89 12.70
CA ASN A 299 -21.09 2.23 12.40
C ASN A 299 -20.88 3.22 13.55
N ALA A 300 -20.98 2.76 14.80
CA ALA A 300 -20.71 3.60 15.98
C ALA A 300 -19.23 4.00 16.07
N GLU A 301 -18.30 3.11 15.74
CA GLU A 301 -16.88 3.43 15.65
C GLU A 301 -16.58 4.36 14.47
N LEU A 302 -17.19 4.15 13.30
CA LEU A 302 -17.09 5.07 12.15
C LEU A 302 -17.58 6.48 12.51
N ALA A 303 -18.71 6.58 13.24
CA ALA A 303 -19.23 7.86 13.70
C ALA A 303 -18.25 8.58 14.66
N LYS A 304 -17.56 7.83 15.53
CA LYS A 304 -16.49 8.37 16.40
C LYS A 304 -15.28 8.83 15.58
N ILE A 305 -14.83 8.04 14.59
CA ILE A 305 -13.73 8.42 13.71
C ILE A 305 -14.08 9.70 12.95
N ASN A 306 -15.29 9.78 12.41
CA ASN A 306 -15.82 10.94 11.66
C ASN A 306 -15.79 12.24 12.46
N THR A 307 -15.88 12.18 13.79
CA THR A 307 -15.80 13.36 14.66
C THR A 307 -14.42 13.61 15.24
N SER A 308 -13.57 12.59 15.32
CA SER A 308 -12.28 12.66 16.03
C SER A 308 -11.09 13.00 15.12
N VAL A 309 -11.22 12.77 13.81
CA VAL A 309 -10.18 13.09 12.82
C VAL A 309 -10.57 14.39 12.05
N PRO A 310 -9.69 15.39 11.95
CA PRO A 310 -9.99 16.70 11.36
C PRO A 310 -10.41 16.65 9.89
N ALA A 311 -9.69 15.88 9.08
CA ALA A 311 -9.97 15.71 7.66
C ALA A 311 -9.96 14.24 7.26
N ILE A 312 -11.02 13.82 6.56
CA ILE A 312 -11.20 12.45 6.08
C ILE A 312 -11.59 12.54 4.62
N THR A 313 -10.87 11.82 3.76
CA THR A 313 -11.27 11.61 2.37
C THR A 313 -11.38 10.13 2.08
N ILE A 314 -12.48 9.73 1.43
CA ILE A 314 -12.74 8.38 0.94
C ILE A 314 -12.60 8.43 -0.57
N VAL A 315 -11.73 7.60 -1.14
CA VAL A 315 -11.45 7.53 -2.56
C VAL A 315 -11.82 6.14 -3.08
N THR A 316 -12.48 6.06 -4.23
CA THR A 316 -12.80 4.78 -4.88
C THR A 316 -12.84 4.92 -6.38
N GLY A 317 -12.39 3.90 -7.09
CA GLY A 317 -12.72 3.73 -8.50
C GLY A 317 -14.18 3.30 -8.65
N ASP A 318 -14.83 3.68 -9.75
CA ASP A 318 -16.20 3.23 -10.07
C ASP A 318 -16.25 1.88 -10.80
N GLU A 319 -15.11 1.38 -11.28
CA GLU A 319 -14.91 0.08 -11.93
C GLU A 319 -13.99 -0.83 -11.08
N ASP A 320 -13.99 -0.68 -9.76
CA ASP A 320 -13.24 -1.55 -8.84
C ASP A 320 -13.92 -2.92 -8.70
N HIS A 321 -13.33 -3.92 -9.35
CA HIS A 321 -13.81 -5.30 -9.34
C HIS A 321 -13.26 -6.13 -8.17
N LEU A 322 -12.28 -5.61 -7.42
CA LEU A 322 -11.68 -6.29 -6.29
C LEU A 322 -12.35 -5.90 -4.97
N VAL A 323 -12.61 -4.62 -4.76
CA VAL A 323 -13.36 -4.09 -3.62
C VAL A 323 -14.56 -3.32 -4.14
N ASN A 324 -15.76 -3.85 -3.88
CA ASN A 324 -17.00 -3.24 -4.35
C ASN A 324 -17.08 -1.74 -3.92
N PRO A 325 -17.23 -0.79 -4.86
CA PRO A 325 -17.30 0.65 -4.56
C PRO A 325 -18.42 1.04 -3.59
N GLY A 326 -19.46 0.20 -3.47
CA GLY A 326 -20.53 0.35 -2.48
C GLY A 326 -20.03 0.32 -1.03
N ASN A 327 -18.84 -0.24 -0.76
CA ASN A 327 -18.20 -0.14 0.54
C ASN A 327 -17.77 1.29 0.85
N SER A 328 -17.14 1.98 -0.11
CA SER A 328 -16.75 3.39 0.00
C SER A 328 -17.97 4.30 0.13
N LEU A 329 -19.06 3.99 -0.58
CA LEU A 329 -20.36 4.68 -0.42
C LEU A 329 -20.95 4.47 0.98
N HIS A 330 -20.84 3.26 1.54
CA HIS A 330 -21.26 2.98 2.90
C HIS A 330 -20.44 3.77 3.92
N LEU A 331 -19.10 3.80 3.79
CA LEU A 331 -18.21 4.61 4.62
C LEU A 331 -18.62 6.08 4.58
N ALA A 332 -18.86 6.65 3.39
CA ALA A 332 -19.29 8.04 3.25
C ALA A 332 -20.65 8.30 3.92
N LYS A 333 -21.58 7.35 3.83
CA LYS A 333 -22.87 7.43 4.52
C LYS A 333 -22.73 7.42 6.05
N GLN A 334 -21.82 6.62 6.60
CA GLN A 334 -21.59 6.54 8.05
C GLN A 334 -20.68 7.66 8.57
N MET A 335 -19.90 8.30 7.69
CA MET A 335 -18.96 9.37 8.00
C MET A 335 -19.30 10.63 7.18
N PRO A 336 -20.40 11.34 7.49
CA PRO A 336 -20.90 12.45 6.66
C PRO A 336 -19.98 13.69 6.61
N LYS A 337 -18.94 13.78 7.47
CA LYS A 337 -17.92 14.84 7.36
C LYS A 337 -16.78 14.45 6.42
N ALA A 338 -16.69 13.17 6.04
CA ALA A 338 -15.72 12.70 5.07
C ALA A 338 -16.09 13.16 3.67
N ARG A 339 -15.08 13.61 2.93
CA ARG A 339 -15.23 13.89 1.50
C ARG A 339 -15.20 12.57 0.73
N LEU A 340 -16.13 12.36 -0.19
CA LEU A 340 -16.11 11.22 -1.10
C LEU A 340 -15.59 11.67 -2.48
N VAL A 341 -14.58 10.96 -2.97
CA VAL A 341 -14.03 11.13 -4.32
C VAL A 341 -14.22 9.81 -5.08
N GLN A 342 -14.98 9.85 -6.16
CA GLN A 342 -15.16 8.71 -7.06
C GLN A 342 -14.42 8.98 -8.36
N MET A 343 -13.33 8.25 -8.60
CA MET A 343 -12.52 8.36 -9.80
C MET A 343 -13.18 7.56 -10.93
N LYS A 344 -13.52 8.25 -12.02
CA LYS A 344 -14.24 7.65 -13.15
C LYS A 344 -13.34 6.72 -13.97
N GLN A 345 -13.94 5.65 -14.49
CA GLN A 345 -13.29 4.64 -15.31
C GLN A 345 -12.02 4.10 -14.63
N SER A 346 -12.11 3.88 -13.31
CA SER A 346 -10.96 3.53 -12.48
C SER A 346 -11.23 2.30 -11.65
N GLY A 347 -10.22 1.44 -11.56
CA GLY A 347 -10.25 0.17 -10.83
C GLY A 347 -9.70 0.29 -9.42
N HIS A 348 -9.07 -0.78 -8.95
CA HIS A 348 -8.61 -0.91 -7.58
C HIS A 348 -7.28 -0.21 -7.31
N ALA A 349 -6.33 -0.35 -8.24
CA ALA A 349 -4.95 0.13 -8.06
C ALA A 349 -4.81 1.62 -8.41
N LEU A 350 -5.65 2.46 -7.79
CA LEU A 350 -5.65 3.92 -7.96
C LEU A 350 -4.27 4.58 -7.75
N PRO A 351 -3.41 4.15 -6.80
CA PRO A 351 -2.07 4.70 -6.67
C PRO A 351 -1.23 4.62 -7.95
N LEU A 352 -1.48 3.62 -8.79
CA LEU A 352 -0.80 3.45 -10.08
C LEU A 352 -1.64 3.96 -11.25
N GLN A 353 -2.96 3.79 -11.23
CA GLN A 353 -3.83 4.15 -12.36
C GLN A 353 -4.05 5.66 -12.50
N ARG A 354 -4.21 6.34 -11.38
CA ARG A 354 -4.61 7.75 -11.26
C ARG A 354 -3.65 8.48 -10.31
N SER A 355 -2.34 8.25 -10.47
CA SER A 355 -1.31 8.76 -9.54
C SER A 355 -1.45 10.24 -9.27
N ASP A 356 -1.54 11.07 -10.32
CA ASP A 356 -1.51 12.53 -10.19
C ASP A 356 -2.79 13.06 -9.56
N GLU A 357 -3.94 12.54 -10.00
CA GLU A 357 -5.25 12.86 -9.41
C GLU A 357 -5.30 12.44 -7.94
N LEU A 358 -4.79 11.26 -7.60
CA LEU A 358 -4.72 10.78 -6.23
C LEU A 358 -3.77 11.62 -5.38
N ASN A 359 -2.61 12.00 -5.90
CA ASN A 359 -1.64 12.85 -5.21
C ASN A 359 -2.27 14.20 -4.86
N ALA A 360 -2.98 14.83 -5.80
CA ALA A 360 -3.73 16.06 -5.55
C ALA A 360 -4.80 15.89 -4.47
N VAL A 361 -5.54 14.76 -4.50
CA VAL A 361 -6.53 14.42 -3.47
C VAL A 361 -5.88 14.25 -2.08
N ILE A 362 -4.71 13.62 -2.01
CA ILE A 362 -3.95 13.44 -0.76
C ILE A 362 -3.47 14.80 -0.24
N GLU A 363 -2.89 15.64 -1.10
CA GLU A 363 -2.43 16.99 -0.73
C GLU A 363 -3.56 17.86 -0.20
N GLU A 364 -4.71 17.86 -0.86
CA GLU A 364 -5.90 18.58 -0.42
C GLU A 364 -6.38 18.08 0.95
N THR A 365 -6.37 16.75 1.15
CA THR A 365 -6.79 16.14 2.41
C THR A 365 -5.84 16.49 3.56
N ILE A 366 -4.54 16.52 3.29
CA ILE A 366 -3.50 16.96 4.24
C ILE A 366 -3.71 18.45 4.58
N LYS A 367 -3.88 19.29 3.56
CA LYS A 367 -4.12 20.74 3.74
C LYS A 367 -5.32 21.00 4.64
N LEU A 368 -6.46 20.36 4.36
CA LEU A 368 -7.65 20.45 5.21
C LEU A 368 -7.38 19.95 6.63
N GLY A 369 -6.55 18.91 6.80
CA GLY A 369 -6.14 18.40 8.10
C GLY A 369 -5.34 19.43 8.90
N LEU A 370 -4.36 20.09 8.28
CA LEU A 370 -3.53 21.12 8.90
C LEU A 370 -4.35 22.37 9.28
N GLU A 371 -5.24 22.82 8.39
CA GLU A 371 -6.14 23.97 8.64
C GLU A 371 -7.08 23.70 9.81
N ARG A 372 -7.71 22.52 9.85
CA ARG A 372 -8.69 22.16 10.90
C ARG A 372 -8.05 21.76 12.22
N SER A 373 -6.77 21.41 12.23
CA SER A 373 -6.01 21.09 13.44
C SER A 373 -5.39 22.31 14.12
N GLY A 374 -5.43 23.49 13.48
CA GLY A 374 -4.70 24.68 13.95
C GLY A 374 -3.17 24.59 13.79
N ALA A 375 -2.67 23.51 13.21
CA ALA A 375 -1.24 23.26 13.01
C ALA A 375 -0.63 24.07 11.83
N GLY A 376 -1.47 24.71 11.01
CA GLY A 376 -1.04 25.55 9.89
C GLY A 376 -0.79 27.04 10.22
N GLN A 377 -0.83 27.43 11.50
CA GLN A 377 -0.66 28.82 11.95
C GLN A 377 0.59 29.05 12.83
N ALA A 378 1.51 28.08 12.90
CA ALA A 378 2.75 28.18 13.69
C ALA A 378 3.94 28.65 12.85
#